data_AF-A0A528D6E8-F1
#
_entry.id   AF-A0A528D6E8-F1
#
_cell.length_a   1.000
_cell.length_b   1.000
_cell.length_c   1.000
_cell.angle_alpha   90.00
_cell.angle_beta   90.00
_cell.angle_gamma   90.00
#
_symmetry.space_group_name_H-M   'P 1'
#
loop_
_entity.id
_entity.type
_entity.pdbx_description
1 polymer ?
#
loop_
_entity_poly.entity_id
_entity_poly.type
_entity_poly.pdbx_seq_one_letter_code
_entity_poly.pdbx_strand_id
1 'polypeptide(L)'
;MQSNALLLAVFGAIVLLTAWLPMFLRKLPLSLPMVCIGIGVLLVWSPFSPLVGVNPLENRILTERLTELVIIVALMGAGLKLDRPVSWRGWESSWRLLGIAMPLTIAGIAFLGWSILGLGLAAALLLGAALAPTDPVLASDIQVGPPQSGKEDDVRFALTSEAGLNDGAAFPFVYLAIAIALSSGEPFFSRWLAVDVLWKIAAGVGIGWLGGKVMGYLTFHLPKRSGLSETRDGFVALGITCLAYGSTEMLHGYGFL
;
A
#
# COMPACT_ATOMS: atom_id res chain seq x y z
N MET A 1 -13.22 24.25 23.24
CA MET A 1 -14.36 23.32 23.17
C MET A 1 -15.01 23.28 21.79
N GLN A 2 -15.29 24.41 21.13
CA GLN A 2 -15.89 24.43 19.77
C GLN A 2 -15.01 23.80 18.67
N SER A 3 -13.68 23.90 18.77
CA SER A 3 -12.74 23.32 17.78
C SER A 3 -12.80 21.78 17.68
N ASN A 4 -12.86 21.08 18.81
CA ASN A 4 -12.91 19.59 18.82
C ASN A 4 -14.25 19.06 18.29
N ALA A 5 -15.36 19.74 18.62
CA ALA A 5 -16.68 19.38 18.09
C ALA A 5 -16.73 19.60 16.57
N LEU A 6 -16.15 20.70 16.08
CA LEU A 6 -16.03 20.98 14.65
C LEU A 6 -15.14 19.96 13.93
N LEU A 7 -14.01 19.57 14.52
CA LEU A 7 -13.13 18.52 14.00
C LEU A 7 -13.86 17.17 13.89
N LEU A 8 -14.61 16.77 14.92
CA LEU A 8 -15.40 15.54 14.89
C LEU A 8 -16.53 15.62 13.86
N ALA A 9 -17.17 16.78 13.70
CA ALA A 9 -18.19 17.00 12.68
C ALA A 9 -17.59 16.93 11.26
N VAL A 10 -16.43 17.55 11.02
CA VAL A 10 -15.70 17.47 9.75
C VAL A 10 -15.26 16.04 9.47
N PHE A 11 -14.70 15.35 10.46
CA PHE A 11 -14.33 13.94 10.34
C PHE A 11 -15.54 13.07 9.98
N GLY A 12 -16.64 13.20 10.72
CA GLY A 12 -17.87 12.47 10.44
C GLY A 12 -18.44 12.80 9.06
N ALA A 13 -18.38 14.06 8.63
CA ALA A 13 -18.79 14.47 7.29
C ALA A 13 -17.91 13.83 6.22
N ILE A 14 -16.59 13.82 6.38
CA ILE A 14 -15.66 13.15 5.45
C ILE A 14 -15.95 11.64 5.40
N VAL A 15 -16.17 10.98 6.54
CA VAL A 15 -16.50 9.55 6.59
C VAL A 15 -17.82 9.26 5.87
N LEU A 16 -18.87 10.03 6.13
CA LEU A 16 -20.15 9.87 5.42
C LEU A 16 -20.04 10.16 3.92
N LEU A 17 -19.24 11.18 3.58
CA LEU A 17 -19.02 11.58 2.19
C LEU A 17 -18.25 10.47 1.46
N THR A 18 -17.20 9.89 2.03
CA THR A 18 -16.50 8.74 1.41
C THR A 18 -17.39 7.52 1.23
N ALA A 19 -18.39 7.29 2.10
CA ALA A 19 -19.36 6.21 1.94
C ALA A 19 -20.40 6.47 0.84
N TRP A 20 -20.83 7.72 0.66
CA TRP A 20 -21.91 8.08 -0.29
C TRP A 20 -21.40 8.55 -1.65
N LEU A 21 -20.23 9.16 -1.68
CA LEU A 21 -19.58 9.71 -2.87
C LEU A 21 -19.43 8.68 -4.01
N PRO A 22 -19.07 7.40 -3.78
CA PRO A 22 -19.01 6.41 -4.84
C PRO A 22 -20.36 6.19 -5.55
N MET A 23 -21.49 6.40 -4.86
CA MET A 23 -22.83 6.29 -5.48
C MET A 23 -23.14 7.47 -6.40
N PHE A 24 -22.67 8.67 -6.06
CA PHE A 24 -22.90 9.88 -6.85
C PHE A 24 -21.89 10.04 -8.00
N LEU A 25 -20.66 9.56 -7.83
CA LEU A 25 -19.60 9.67 -8.84
C LEU A 25 -19.74 8.68 -10.00
N ARG A 26 -20.64 7.68 -9.93
CA ARG A 26 -20.82 6.66 -10.99
C ARG A 26 -21.11 7.24 -12.39
N LYS A 27 -21.56 8.50 -12.47
CA LYS A 27 -21.91 9.18 -13.73
C LYS A 27 -20.90 10.25 -14.16
N LEU A 28 -19.85 10.50 -13.37
CA LEU A 28 -18.85 11.53 -13.63
C LEU A 28 -17.48 10.86 -13.86
N PRO A 29 -16.61 11.42 -14.72
CA PRO A 29 -15.26 10.92 -14.95
C PRO A 29 -14.29 11.30 -13.82
N LEU A 30 -14.75 11.21 -12.55
CA LEU A 30 -13.97 11.59 -11.37
C LEU A 30 -13.69 10.36 -10.52
N SER A 31 -12.40 10.13 -10.24
CA SER A 31 -11.99 9.07 -9.32
C SER A 31 -12.12 9.52 -7.86
N LEU A 32 -12.30 8.56 -6.96
CA LEU A 32 -12.36 8.77 -5.51
C LEU A 32 -11.13 9.56 -4.98
N PRO A 33 -9.88 9.19 -5.34
CA PRO A 33 -8.68 9.91 -4.91
C PRO A 33 -8.64 11.38 -5.36
N MET A 34 -9.10 11.69 -6.59
CA MET A 34 -9.17 13.08 -7.05
C MET A 34 -10.10 13.92 -6.17
N VAL A 35 -11.24 13.36 -5.76
CA VAL A 35 -12.17 14.07 -4.87
C VAL A 35 -11.62 14.17 -3.44
N CYS A 36 -11.00 13.12 -2.91
CA CYS A 36 -10.34 13.17 -1.59
C CYS A 36 -9.24 14.25 -1.55
N ILE A 37 -8.40 14.34 -2.58
CA ILE A 37 -7.39 15.40 -2.72
C ILE A 37 -8.06 16.77 -2.79
N GLY A 38 -9.10 16.93 -3.62
CA GLY A 38 -9.85 18.17 -3.73
C GLY A 38 -10.45 18.64 -2.41
N ILE A 39 -11.04 17.72 -1.63
CA ILE A 39 -11.55 18.01 -0.28
C ILE A 39 -10.41 18.44 0.65
N GLY A 40 -9.28 17.73 0.63
CA GLY A 40 -8.10 18.08 1.43
C GLY A 40 -7.59 19.50 1.11
N VAL A 41 -7.48 19.84 -0.18
CA VAL A 41 -7.11 21.19 -0.63
C VAL A 41 -8.11 22.24 -0.14
N LEU A 42 -9.41 21.99 -0.30
CA LEU A 42 -10.46 22.91 0.15
C LEU A 42 -10.46 23.09 1.67
N LEU A 43 -10.22 22.02 2.44
CA LEU A 43 -10.16 22.08 3.90
C LEU A 43 -8.95 22.85 4.42
N VAL A 44 -7.80 22.79 3.74
CA VAL A 44 -6.61 23.55 4.15
C VAL A 44 -6.70 25.00 3.70
N TRP A 45 -7.29 25.26 2.52
CA TRP A 45 -7.34 26.59 1.92
C TRP A 45 -8.55 27.43 2.36
N SER A 46 -9.62 26.80 2.86
CA SER A 46 -10.82 27.51 3.33
C SER A 46 -10.55 28.24 4.65
N PRO A 47 -10.74 29.57 4.73
CA PRO A 47 -10.48 30.35 5.95
C PRO A 47 -11.41 30.01 7.12
N PHE A 48 -12.48 29.25 6.86
CA PHE A 48 -13.46 28.79 7.87
C PHE A 48 -13.15 27.40 8.43
N SER A 49 -12.10 26.75 7.95
CA SER A 49 -11.71 25.42 8.40
C SER A 49 -10.87 25.49 9.68
N PRO A 50 -11.09 24.61 10.66
CA PRO A 50 -10.19 24.49 11.81
C PRO A 50 -8.81 23.94 11.44
N LEU A 51 -8.63 23.46 10.20
CA LEU A 51 -7.40 22.88 9.66
C LEU A 51 -6.58 23.88 8.82
N VAL A 52 -6.94 25.18 8.83
CA VAL A 52 -6.18 26.22 8.14
C VAL A 52 -4.73 26.21 8.63
N GLY A 53 -3.80 26.03 7.69
CA GLY A 53 -2.36 26.02 7.98
C GLY A 53 -1.84 24.73 8.62
N VAL A 54 -2.63 23.65 8.73
CA VAL A 54 -2.12 22.35 9.17
C VAL A 54 -1.22 21.79 8.07
N ASN A 55 0.09 21.90 8.31
CA ASN A 55 1.11 21.36 7.43
C ASN A 55 1.46 19.92 7.85
N PRO A 56 1.23 18.90 7.01
CA PRO A 56 1.64 17.53 7.31
C PRO A 56 3.15 17.39 7.58
N LEU A 57 3.97 18.28 7.00
CA LEU A 57 5.42 18.29 7.22
C LEU A 57 5.80 18.78 8.63
N GLU A 58 4.99 19.63 9.25
CA GLU A 58 5.21 20.10 10.63
C GLU A 58 4.83 19.02 11.65
N ASN A 59 3.86 18.16 11.31
CA ASN A 59 3.44 17.03 12.14
C ASN A 59 3.89 15.70 11.54
N ARG A 60 5.15 15.63 11.07
CA ARG A 60 5.70 14.48 10.34
C ARG A 60 5.44 13.14 11.01
N ILE A 61 5.64 13.05 12.33
CA ILE A 61 5.46 11.80 13.09
C ILE A 61 4.00 11.32 13.02
N LEU A 62 3.04 12.23 13.25
CA LEU A 62 1.62 11.88 13.20
C LEU A 62 1.22 11.47 11.78
N THR A 63 1.63 12.25 10.78
CA THR A 63 1.35 11.96 9.37
C THR A 63 1.91 10.61 8.97
N GLU A 64 3.17 10.33 9.30
CA GLU A 64 3.84 9.06 9.01
C GLU A 64 3.07 7.87 9.61
N ARG A 65 2.74 7.93 10.91
CA ARG A 65 1.98 6.85 11.59
C ARG A 65 0.57 6.66 11.05
N LEU A 66 -0.11 7.74 10.66
CA LEU A 66 -1.43 7.64 10.04
C LEU A 66 -1.34 7.02 8.65
N THR A 67 -0.37 7.44 7.82
CA THR A 67 -0.17 6.86 6.48
C THR A 67 0.25 5.39 6.56
N GLU A 68 1.12 5.05 7.50
CA GLU A 68 1.56 3.68 7.78
C GLU A 68 0.35 2.78 8.12
N LEU A 69 -0.52 3.22 9.04
CA LEU A 69 -1.74 2.49 9.40
C LEU A 69 -2.68 2.32 8.20
N VAL A 70 -2.86 3.36 7.38
CA VAL A 70 -3.72 3.29 6.19
C VAL A 70 -3.18 2.27 5.18
N ILE A 71 -1.86 2.26 4.93
CA ILE A 71 -1.22 1.31 4.02
C ILE A 71 -1.33 -0.12 4.58
N ILE A 72 -1.09 -0.34 5.88
CA ILE A 72 -1.25 -1.66 6.51
C ILE A 72 -2.66 -2.22 6.28
N VAL A 73 -3.69 -1.41 6.51
CA VAL A 73 -5.08 -1.82 6.31
C VAL A 73 -5.41 -2.06 4.84
N ALA A 74 -4.88 -1.23 3.94
CA ALA A 74 -5.07 -1.38 2.49
C ALA A 74 -4.44 -2.68 1.96
N LEU A 75 -3.19 -2.97 2.34
CA LEU A 75 -2.46 -4.18 1.96
C LEU A 75 -3.10 -5.44 2.55
N MET A 76 -3.58 -5.40 3.79
CA MET A 76 -4.38 -6.48 4.37
C MET A 76 -5.61 -6.76 3.51
N GLY A 77 -6.36 -5.71 3.12
CA GLY A 77 -7.53 -5.84 2.26
C GLY A 77 -7.21 -6.42 0.87
N ALA A 78 -6.08 -6.03 0.28
CA ALA A 78 -5.59 -6.61 -0.97
C ALA A 78 -5.21 -8.08 -0.81
N GLY A 79 -4.47 -8.43 0.25
CA GLY A 79 -4.05 -9.81 0.55
C GLY A 79 -5.22 -10.76 0.79
N LEU A 80 -6.27 -10.33 1.49
CA LEU A 80 -7.48 -11.13 1.73
C LEU A 80 -8.29 -11.39 0.45
N LYS A 81 -8.15 -10.56 -0.59
CA LYS A 81 -8.79 -10.77 -1.90
C LYS A 81 -8.06 -11.77 -2.79
N LEU A 82 -6.82 -12.15 -2.43
CA LEU A 82 -6.05 -13.14 -3.18
C LEU A 82 -6.52 -14.54 -2.82
N ASP A 83 -7.17 -15.19 -3.78
CA ASP A 83 -7.88 -16.46 -3.58
C ASP A 83 -7.18 -17.67 -4.23
N ARG A 84 -6.00 -17.47 -4.83
CA ARG A 84 -5.23 -18.52 -5.52
C ARG A 84 -3.97 -18.92 -4.76
N PRO A 85 -3.62 -20.22 -4.70
CA PRO A 85 -2.35 -20.65 -4.16
C PRO A 85 -1.19 -20.08 -4.97
N VAL A 86 -0.11 -19.71 -4.29
CA VAL A 86 1.12 -19.21 -4.93
C VAL A 86 1.70 -20.31 -5.82
N SER A 87 1.86 -20.01 -7.11
CA SER A 87 2.44 -20.95 -8.08
C SER A 87 3.16 -20.20 -9.19
N TRP A 88 4.23 -20.79 -9.74
CA TRP A 88 5.03 -20.16 -10.80
C TRP A 88 4.23 -19.86 -12.08
N ARG A 89 3.39 -20.82 -12.51
CA ARG A 89 2.55 -20.66 -13.72
C ARG A 89 1.27 -19.86 -13.45
N GLY A 90 0.62 -20.05 -12.30
CA GLY A 90 -0.62 -19.36 -11.97
C GLY A 90 -0.43 -17.87 -11.67
N TRP A 91 0.80 -17.45 -11.36
CA TRP A 91 1.18 -16.06 -11.06
C TRP A 91 2.16 -15.49 -12.08
N GLU A 92 2.32 -16.12 -13.25
CA GLU A 92 3.31 -15.69 -14.25
C GLU A 92 3.15 -14.20 -14.61
N SER A 93 1.92 -13.74 -14.81
CA SER A 93 1.61 -12.33 -15.08
C SER A 93 2.08 -11.42 -13.94
N SER A 94 1.76 -11.76 -12.69
CA SER A 94 2.17 -11.00 -11.51
C SER A 94 3.69 -10.96 -11.36
N TRP A 95 4.38 -12.08 -11.61
CA TRP A 95 5.85 -12.13 -11.58
C TRP A 95 6.49 -11.28 -12.67
N ARG A 96 5.90 -11.23 -13.87
CA ARG A 96 6.38 -10.38 -14.96
C ARG A 96 6.13 -8.90 -14.66
N LEU A 97 4.99 -8.57 -14.06
CA LEU A 97 4.66 -7.19 -13.66
C LEU A 97 5.61 -6.71 -12.55
N LEU A 98 5.76 -7.48 -11.47
CA LEU A 98 6.61 -7.10 -10.33
C LEU A 98 8.11 -7.23 -10.62
N GLY A 99 8.54 -8.29 -11.32
CA GLY A 99 9.96 -8.60 -11.53
C GLY A 99 10.58 -7.96 -12.77
N ILE A 100 9.76 -7.54 -13.74
CA ILE A 100 10.25 -6.94 -15.00
C ILE A 100 9.65 -5.56 -15.22
N ALA A 101 8.32 -5.45 -15.29
CA ALA A 101 7.68 -4.19 -15.65
C ALA A 101 7.96 -3.09 -14.62
N MET A 102 7.83 -3.39 -13.34
CA MET A 102 8.08 -2.45 -12.25
C MET A 102 9.54 -1.96 -12.22
N PRO A 103 10.59 -2.82 -12.23
CA PRO A 103 11.98 -2.36 -12.31
C PRO A 103 12.28 -1.53 -13.56
N LEU A 104 11.71 -1.89 -14.73
CA LEU A 104 11.83 -1.08 -15.95
C LEU A 104 11.17 0.29 -15.79
N THR A 105 10.00 0.35 -15.15
CA THR A 105 9.31 1.62 -14.84
C THR A 105 10.14 2.47 -13.88
N ILE A 106 10.69 1.90 -12.81
CA ILE A 106 11.59 2.58 -11.88
C ILE A 106 12.79 3.15 -12.63
N ALA A 107 13.46 2.34 -13.46
CA ALA A 107 14.61 2.76 -14.24
C ALA A 107 14.26 3.87 -15.24
N GLY A 108 13.11 3.77 -15.92
CA GLY A 108 12.61 4.78 -16.85
C GLY A 108 12.32 6.10 -16.16
N ILE A 109 11.59 6.10 -15.04
CA ILE A 109 11.29 7.31 -14.27
C ILE A 109 12.56 7.90 -13.67
N ALA A 110 13.48 7.07 -13.15
CA ALA A 110 14.76 7.55 -12.64
C ALA A 110 15.60 8.19 -13.76
N PHE A 111 15.62 7.60 -14.95
CA PHE A 111 16.30 8.18 -16.10
C PHE A 111 15.69 9.53 -16.50
N LEU A 112 14.36 9.65 -16.54
CA LEU A 112 13.68 10.92 -16.83
C LEU A 112 13.94 11.95 -15.72
N GLY A 113 13.90 11.56 -14.46
CA GLY A 113 14.19 12.43 -13.32
C GLY A 113 15.64 12.95 -13.33
N TRP A 114 16.58 12.09 -13.70
CA TRP A 114 17.99 12.48 -13.85
C TRP A 114 18.20 13.39 -15.07
N SER A 115 17.67 13.02 -16.24
CA SER A 115 17.94 13.72 -17.51
C SER A 115 17.14 15.00 -17.71
N ILE A 116 15.85 15.02 -17.34
CA ILE A 116 14.94 16.14 -17.57
C ILE A 116 14.89 17.08 -16.36
N LEU A 117 14.80 16.52 -15.15
CA LEU A 117 14.66 17.31 -13.91
C LEU A 117 16.01 17.63 -13.24
N GLY A 118 17.11 17.07 -13.73
CA GLY A 118 18.46 17.29 -13.18
C GLY A 118 18.65 16.72 -11.77
N LEU A 119 17.84 15.74 -11.37
CA LEU A 119 17.93 15.14 -10.04
C LEU A 119 19.22 14.32 -9.90
N GLY A 120 19.84 14.34 -8.71
CA GLY A 120 20.93 13.42 -8.40
C GLY A 120 20.47 11.95 -8.46
N LEU A 121 21.39 11.02 -8.74
CA LEU A 121 21.07 9.59 -8.95
C LEU A 121 20.18 9.00 -7.84
N ALA A 122 20.49 9.28 -6.58
CA ALA A 122 19.70 8.82 -5.45
C ALA A 122 18.27 9.38 -5.45
N ALA A 123 18.11 10.69 -5.67
CA ALA A 123 16.80 11.33 -5.71
C ALA A 123 15.97 10.85 -6.91
N ALA A 124 16.62 10.64 -8.07
CA ALA A 124 15.98 10.12 -9.26
C ALA A 124 15.50 8.67 -9.07
N LEU A 125 16.34 7.82 -8.48
CA LEU A 125 15.96 6.44 -8.15
C LEU A 125 14.82 6.40 -7.11
N LEU A 126 14.89 7.25 -6.09
CA LEU A 126 13.82 7.37 -5.08
C LEU A 126 12.50 7.80 -5.72
N LEU A 127 12.53 8.76 -6.65
CA LEU A 127 11.36 9.19 -7.41
C LEU A 127 10.77 8.02 -8.21
N GLY A 128 11.61 7.26 -8.91
CA GLY A 128 11.17 6.06 -9.63
C GLY A 128 10.54 5.01 -8.72
N ALA A 129 11.19 4.71 -7.60
CA ALA A 129 10.71 3.73 -6.62
C ALA A 129 9.39 4.16 -5.95
N ALA A 130 9.17 5.46 -5.75
CA ALA A 130 7.93 5.99 -5.16
C ALA A 130 6.76 6.07 -6.15
N LEU A 131 7.04 6.22 -7.45
CA LEU A 131 6.01 6.36 -8.48
C LEU A 131 5.67 5.07 -9.22
N ALA A 132 6.51 4.04 -9.14
CA ALA A 132 6.29 2.77 -9.82
C ALA A 132 5.18 1.89 -9.20
N PRO A 133 4.97 1.86 -7.86
CA PRO A 133 3.84 1.15 -7.28
C PRO A 133 2.50 1.70 -7.79
N THR A 134 1.60 0.77 -8.12
CA THR A 134 0.27 0.98 -8.70
C THR A 134 -0.82 0.64 -7.68
N ASP A 135 -1.83 1.50 -7.55
CA ASP A 135 -2.91 1.34 -6.55
C ASP A 135 -3.97 0.32 -7.01
N PRO A 136 -4.28 -0.73 -6.21
CA PRO A 136 -5.30 -1.73 -6.54
C PRO A 136 -6.72 -1.15 -6.58
N VAL A 137 -6.98 -0.11 -5.78
CA VAL A 137 -8.33 0.42 -5.54
C VAL A 137 -8.85 1.11 -6.79
N LEU A 138 -8.02 1.93 -7.44
CA LEU A 138 -8.37 2.59 -8.70
C LEU A 138 -8.52 1.61 -9.87
N ALA A 139 -7.70 0.56 -9.92
CA ALA A 139 -7.78 -0.46 -10.96
C ALA A 139 -9.08 -1.28 -10.87
N SER A 140 -9.64 -1.44 -9.66
CA SER A 140 -10.89 -2.17 -9.43
C SER A 140 -12.15 -1.46 -9.96
N ASP A 141 -12.07 -0.15 -10.23
CA ASP A 141 -13.16 0.64 -10.84
C ASP A 141 -13.23 0.48 -12.38
N ILE A 142 -12.21 -0.10 -13.02
CA ILE A 142 -12.15 -0.39 -14.47
C ILE A 142 -12.52 -1.87 -14.73
N GLN A 143 -13.50 -2.40 -13.98
CA GLN A 143 -14.05 -3.73 -14.24
C GLN A 143 -14.99 -3.69 -15.45
N VAL A 144 -14.51 -4.17 -16.58
CA VAL A 144 -15.35 -4.52 -17.74
C VAL A 144 -16.03 -5.87 -17.47
N GLY A 145 -17.38 -5.89 -17.57
CA GLY A 145 -18.23 -7.02 -18.01
C GLY A 145 -18.68 -8.13 -17.03
N PRO A 146 -19.95 -8.63 -17.12
CA PRO A 146 -20.42 -9.90 -16.55
C PRO A 146 -20.56 -11.03 -17.63
N PRO A 147 -21.00 -12.25 -17.29
CA PRO A 147 -20.23 -13.48 -17.05
C PRO A 147 -20.09 -14.45 -18.27
N GLN A 148 -18.87 -14.95 -18.54
CA GLN A 148 -18.50 -16.26 -19.13
C GLN A 148 -17.02 -16.36 -19.60
N SER A 149 -16.15 -15.41 -19.23
CA SER A 149 -14.80 -15.28 -19.79
C SER A 149 -13.73 -15.63 -18.76
N GLY A 150 -13.30 -16.89 -18.72
CA GLY A 150 -12.22 -17.38 -17.83
C GLY A 150 -10.84 -16.70 -17.97
N LYS A 151 -10.72 -15.62 -18.74
CA LYS A 151 -9.53 -14.76 -18.89
C LYS A 151 -9.62 -13.46 -18.06
N GLU A 152 -10.82 -12.99 -17.69
CA GLU A 152 -10.99 -11.79 -16.87
C GLU A 152 -10.55 -12.01 -15.42
N ASP A 153 -10.67 -13.24 -14.93
CA ASP A 153 -10.20 -13.63 -13.60
C ASP A 153 -8.66 -13.54 -13.52
N ASP A 154 -7.95 -13.97 -14.56
CA ASP A 154 -6.48 -13.87 -14.60
C ASP A 154 -5.99 -12.42 -14.62
N VAL A 155 -6.67 -11.53 -15.34
CA VAL A 155 -6.31 -10.10 -15.38
C VAL A 155 -6.63 -9.42 -14.05
N ARG A 156 -7.82 -9.66 -13.46
CA ARG A 156 -8.19 -9.10 -12.16
C ARG A 156 -7.28 -9.60 -11.05
N PHE A 157 -6.97 -10.89 -11.08
CA PHE A 157 -6.03 -11.51 -10.16
C PHE A 157 -4.63 -10.91 -10.32
N ALA A 158 -4.12 -10.81 -11.56
CA ALA A 158 -2.81 -10.23 -11.83
C ALA A 158 -2.71 -8.77 -11.36
N LEU A 159 -3.73 -7.95 -11.64
CA LEU A 159 -3.77 -6.56 -11.18
C LEU A 159 -3.88 -6.46 -9.66
N THR A 160 -4.73 -7.27 -9.01
CA THR A 160 -4.88 -7.25 -7.54
C THR A 160 -3.62 -7.75 -6.84
N SER A 161 -2.95 -8.78 -7.38
CA SER A 161 -1.71 -9.33 -6.83
C SER A 161 -0.50 -8.45 -7.09
N GLU A 162 -0.38 -7.84 -8.27
CA GLU A 162 0.62 -6.80 -8.53
C GLU A 162 0.44 -5.66 -7.53
N ALA A 163 -0.78 -5.16 -7.41
CA ALA A 163 -1.08 -3.99 -6.62
C ALA A 163 -1.07 -4.23 -5.10
N GLY A 164 -1.16 -5.49 -4.65
CA GLY A 164 -0.94 -5.87 -3.26
C GLY A 164 0.52 -6.16 -2.90
N LEU A 165 1.39 -6.41 -3.88
CA LEU A 165 2.80 -6.80 -3.65
C LEU A 165 3.81 -5.72 -4.06
N ASN A 166 3.41 -4.78 -4.91
CA ASN A 166 4.30 -3.76 -5.47
C ASN A 166 4.87 -2.81 -4.41
N ASP A 167 4.11 -2.39 -3.41
CA ASP A 167 4.60 -1.55 -2.30
C ASP A 167 5.76 -2.26 -1.59
N GLY A 168 5.57 -3.54 -1.27
CA GLY A 168 6.60 -4.44 -0.75
C GLY A 168 7.83 -4.54 -1.66
N ALA A 169 7.60 -4.76 -2.95
CA ALA A 169 8.65 -4.92 -3.96
C ALA A 169 9.43 -3.62 -4.28
N ALA A 170 8.87 -2.45 -3.96
CA ALA A 170 9.53 -1.16 -4.14
C ALA A 170 10.58 -0.87 -3.07
N PHE A 171 10.40 -1.37 -1.84
CA PHE A 171 11.29 -1.05 -0.71
C PHE A 171 12.77 -1.28 -0.98
N PRO A 172 13.20 -2.39 -1.61
CA PRO A 172 14.61 -2.56 -1.97
C PRO A 172 15.17 -1.40 -2.79
N PHE A 173 14.41 -0.82 -3.71
CA PHE A 173 14.84 0.31 -4.54
C PHE A 173 14.85 1.63 -3.77
N VAL A 174 13.90 1.83 -2.85
CA VAL A 174 13.91 2.97 -1.91
C VAL A 174 15.16 2.91 -1.04
N TYR A 175 15.48 1.74 -0.47
CA TYR A 175 16.69 1.56 0.34
C TYR A 175 17.98 1.65 -0.49
N LEU A 176 17.96 1.24 -1.76
CA LEU A 176 19.08 1.46 -2.68
C LEU A 176 19.32 2.96 -2.89
N ALA A 177 18.27 3.75 -3.10
CA ALA A 177 18.38 5.19 -3.24
C ALA A 177 18.97 5.84 -1.98
N ILE A 178 18.51 5.43 -0.79
CA ILE A 178 19.06 5.88 0.49
C ILE A 178 20.54 5.48 0.62
N ALA A 179 20.89 4.23 0.27
CA ALA A 179 22.26 3.74 0.32
C ALA A 179 23.19 4.53 -0.62
N ILE A 180 22.74 4.86 -1.84
CA ILE A 180 23.49 5.70 -2.77
C ILE A 180 23.67 7.11 -2.20
N ALA A 181 22.61 7.71 -1.65
CA ALA A 181 22.67 9.06 -1.06
C ALA A 181 23.65 9.17 0.11
N LEU A 182 23.77 8.10 0.90
CA LEU A 182 24.65 8.02 2.08
C LEU A 182 26.03 7.43 1.76
N SER A 183 26.27 6.98 0.54
CA SER A 183 27.51 6.31 0.18
C SER A 183 28.70 7.28 0.22
N SER A 184 29.72 6.93 1.01
CA SER A 184 30.95 7.71 1.18
C SER A 184 32.23 6.92 0.85
N GLY A 185 32.10 5.77 0.16
CA GLY A 185 33.24 4.93 -0.28
C GLY A 185 33.18 3.46 0.16
N GLU A 186 32.25 3.09 1.04
CA GLU A 186 31.99 1.70 1.44
C GLU A 186 31.27 0.91 0.34
N PRO A 187 31.41 -0.44 0.29
CA PRO A 187 30.71 -1.30 -0.67
C PRO A 187 29.21 -1.43 -0.31
N PHE A 188 28.47 -0.32 -0.46
CA PHE A 188 27.06 -0.18 -0.13
C PHE A 188 26.19 -1.21 -0.87
N PHE A 189 26.58 -1.60 -2.09
CA PHE A 189 25.84 -2.56 -2.91
C PHE A 189 25.78 -3.96 -2.28
N SER A 190 26.89 -4.41 -1.67
CA SER A 190 26.95 -5.74 -1.03
C SER A 190 26.03 -5.81 0.18
N ARG A 191 26.03 -4.75 1.00
CA ARG A 191 25.14 -4.62 2.16
C ARG A 191 23.69 -4.49 1.73
N TRP A 192 23.41 -3.67 0.72
CA TRP A 192 22.07 -3.54 0.15
C TRP A 192 21.53 -4.89 -0.31
N LEU A 193 22.32 -5.65 -1.08
CA LEU A 193 21.90 -6.96 -1.56
C LEU A 193 21.69 -7.95 -0.41
N ALA A 194 22.63 -8.04 0.54
CA ALA A 194 22.55 -9.02 1.63
C ALA A 194 21.47 -8.68 2.66
N VAL A 195 21.33 -7.40 3.02
CA VAL A 195 20.43 -6.95 4.07
C VAL A 195 19.10 -6.51 3.46
N ASP A 196 19.10 -5.46 2.67
CA ASP A 196 17.87 -4.83 2.17
C ASP A 196 17.11 -5.71 1.18
N VAL A 197 17.81 -6.48 0.34
CA VAL A 197 17.14 -7.43 -0.57
C VAL A 197 16.91 -8.78 0.11
N LEU A 198 17.97 -9.49 0.51
CA LEU A 198 17.81 -10.89 0.96
C LEU A 198 17.16 -10.98 2.35
N TRP A 199 17.76 -10.37 3.38
CA TRP A 199 17.27 -10.49 4.75
C TRP A 199 15.88 -9.88 4.93
N LYS A 200 15.68 -8.62 4.51
CA LYS A 200 14.42 -7.92 4.79
C LYS A 200 13.21 -8.53 4.11
N ILE A 201 13.38 -8.98 2.86
CA ILE A 201 12.33 -9.71 2.13
C ILE A 201 12.08 -11.07 2.79
N ALA A 202 13.14 -11.83 3.12
CA ALA A 202 12.98 -13.13 3.76
C ALA A 202 12.28 -13.03 5.13
N ALA A 203 12.59 -12.02 5.92
CA ALA A 203 11.96 -11.75 7.21
C ALA A 203 10.47 -11.40 7.04
N GLY A 204 10.13 -10.48 6.13
CA GLY A 204 8.74 -10.10 5.85
C GLY A 204 7.92 -11.28 5.35
N VAL A 205 8.36 -11.93 4.26
CA VAL A 205 7.68 -13.11 3.70
C VAL A 205 7.56 -14.23 4.72
N GLY A 206 8.61 -14.48 5.52
CA GLY A 206 8.61 -15.52 6.54
C GLY A 206 7.60 -15.27 7.65
N ILE A 207 7.58 -14.07 8.21
CA ILE A 207 6.63 -13.69 9.28
C ILE A 207 5.22 -13.56 8.73
N GLY A 208 5.03 -12.94 7.57
CA GLY A 208 3.73 -12.83 6.91
C GLY A 208 3.12 -14.21 6.63
N TRP A 209 3.93 -15.15 6.13
CA TRP A 209 3.49 -16.55 5.93
C TRP A 209 3.10 -17.24 7.24
N LEU A 210 3.89 -17.07 8.31
CA LEU A 210 3.56 -17.60 9.63
C LEU A 210 2.27 -16.99 10.18
N GLY A 211 2.11 -15.67 10.08
CA GLY A 211 0.90 -14.94 10.49
C GLY A 211 -0.34 -15.43 9.74
N GLY A 212 -0.26 -15.58 8.42
CA GLY A 212 -1.33 -16.13 7.60
C GLY A 212 -1.67 -17.58 7.95
N LYS A 213 -0.67 -18.42 8.24
CA LYS A 213 -0.87 -19.79 8.73
C LYS A 213 -1.59 -19.82 10.07
N VAL A 214 -1.19 -18.97 11.01
CA VAL A 214 -1.85 -18.86 12.33
C VAL A 214 -3.30 -18.40 12.14
N MET A 215 -3.55 -17.40 11.29
CA MET A 215 -4.91 -16.95 10.97
C MET A 215 -5.76 -18.08 10.42
N GLY A 216 -5.28 -18.77 9.38
CA GLY A 216 -6.00 -19.90 8.79
C GLY A 216 -6.28 -21.00 9.82
N TYR A 217 -5.29 -21.34 10.64
CA TYR A 217 -5.49 -22.31 11.72
C TYR A 217 -6.59 -21.89 12.70
N LEU A 218 -6.54 -20.65 13.20
CA LEU A 218 -7.53 -20.11 14.13
C LEU A 218 -8.93 -20.10 13.54
N THR A 219 -9.09 -19.63 12.29
CA THR A 219 -10.38 -19.55 11.60
C THR A 219 -11.01 -20.93 11.37
N PHE A 220 -10.21 -21.95 11.04
CA PHE A 220 -10.73 -23.29 10.74
C PHE A 220 -10.87 -24.21 11.97
N HIS A 221 -10.11 -23.98 13.05
CA HIS A 221 -10.09 -24.89 14.21
C HIS A 221 -10.79 -24.34 15.45
N LEU A 222 -11.09 -23.03 15.54
CA LEU A 222 -11.84 -22.49 16.67
C LEU A 222 -13.35 -22.75 16.51
N PRO A 223 -14.05 -23.21 17.57
CA PRO A 223 -15.48 -23.46 17.50
C PRO A 223 -16.22 -22.17 17.16
N LYS A 224 -17.03 -22.19 16.08
CA LYS A 224 -17.95 -21.10 15.71
C LYS A 224 -19.03 -20.93 16.78
N ARG A 225 -18.72 -20.30 17.91
CA ARG A 225 -19.71 -19.93 18.92
C ARG A 225 -20.41 -18.63 18.50
N SER A 226 -21.60 -18.82 17.94
CA SER A 226 -22.75 -17.90 17.81
C SER A 226 -22.54 -16.55 17.10
N GLY A 227 -23.22 -16.39 15.96
CA GLY A 227 -24.00 -15.20 15.57
C GLY A 227 -23.29 -13.87 15.23
N LEU A 228 -22.02 -13.70 15.56
CA LEU A 228 -21.24 -12.46 15.36
C LEU A 228 -20.01 -12.68 14.44
N SER A 229 -20.09 -13.69 13.56
CA SER A 229 -18.94 -14.25 12.82
C SER A 229 -18.21 -13.21 11.96
N GLU A 230 -18.93 -12.40 11.19
CA GLU A 230 -18.31 -11.55 10.16
C GLU A 230 -17.50 -10.38 10.74
N THR A 231 -17.95 -9.77 11.84
CA THR A 231 -17.24 -8.65 12.47
C THR A 231 -15.99 -9.12 13.22
N ARG A 232 -16.02 -10.31 13.81
CA ARG A 232 -14.84 -10.90 14.49
C ARG A 232 -13.72 -11.20 13.52
N ASP A 233 -14.04 -11.66 12.31
CA ASP A 233 -13.03 -12.04 11.32
C ASP A 233 -12.20 -10.84 10.86
N GLY A 234 -12.82 -9.67 10.67
CA GLY A 234 -12.10 -8.43 10.33
C GLY A 234 -11.17 -7.92 11.43
N PHE A 235 -11.60 -7.95 12.71
CA PHE A 235 -10.76 -7.55 13.83
C PHE A 235 -9.59 -8.52 14.07
N VAL A 236 -9.81 -9.83 13.89
CA VAL A 236 -8.75 -10.85 14.00
C VAL A 236 -7.73 -10.67 12.88
N ALA A 237 -8.18 -10.45 11.64
CA ALA A 237 -7.29 -10.18 10.51
C ALA A 237 -6.43 -8.93 10.76
N LEU A 238 -7.03 -7.85 11.25
CA LEU A 238 -6.30 -6.63 11.59
C LEU A 238 -5.30 -6.86 12.74
N GLY A 239 -5.69 -7.59 13.78
CA GLY A 239 -4.81 -7.95 14.89
C GLY A 239 -3.59 -8.77 14.43
N ILE A 240 -3.80 -9.77 13.58
CA ILE A 240 -2.72 -10.59 13.03
C ILE A 240 -1.83 -9.76 12.09
N THR A 241 -2.42 -8.87 11.28
CA THR A 241 -1.66 -7.98 10.39
C THR A 241 -0.75 -7.05 11.20
N CYS A 242 -1.27 -6.40 12.23
CA CYS A 242 -0.46 -5.54 13.10
C CYS A 242 0.64 -6.31 13.83
N LEU A 243 0.36 -7.55 14.27
CA LEU A 243 1.37 -8.42 14.88
C LEU A 243 2.46 -8.84 13.88
N ALA A 244 2.07 -9.20 12.65
CA ALA A 244 3.02 -9.54 11.59
C ALA A 244 3.90 -8.32 11.26
N TYR A 245 3.28 -7.17 10.99
CA TYR A 245 3.97 -5.90 10.73
C TYR A 245 4.98 -5.57 11.84
N GLY A 246 4.50 -5.50 13.09
CA GLY A 246 5.34 -5.13 14.23
C GLY A 246 6.47 -6.12 14.49
N SER A 247 6.20 -7.43 14.38
CA SER A 247 7.23 -8.46 14.58
C SER A 247 8.29 -8.41 13.48
N THR A 248 7.88 -8.16 12.23
CA THR A 248 8.82 -8.02 11.10
C THR A 248 9.70 -6.79 11.26
N GLU A 249 9.15 -5.64 11.61
CA GLU A 249 9.92 -4.42 11.87
C GLU A 249 10.91 -4.61 13.04
N MET A 250 10.51 -5.33 14.10
CA MET A 250 11.41 -5.67 15.22
C MET A 250 12.59 -6.56 14.79
N LEU A 251 12.45 -7.36 13.73
CA LEU A 251 13.55 -8.13 13.12
C LEU A 251 14.26 -7.37 11.99
N HIS A 252 13.99 -6.06 11.85
CA HIS A 252 14.49 -5.20 10.79
C HIS A 252 14.11 -5.66 9.38
N GLY A 253 13.00 -6.40 9.22
CA GLY A 253 12.42 -6.77 7.94
C GLY A 253 11.54 -5.68 7.34
N TYR A 254 10.92 -5.96 6.19
CA TYR A 254 9.89 -5.07 5.62
C TYR A 254 8.51 -5.45 6.17
N GLY A 255 7.99 -4.69 7.14
CA GLY A 255 6.71 -5.02 7.78
C GLY A 255 5.50 -5.04 6.86
N PHE A 256 5.56 -4.35 5.72
CA PHE A 256 4.51 -4.32 4.70
C PHE A 256 4.48 -5.56 3.79
N LEU A 257 5.51 -6.42 3.83
CA LEU A 257 5.65 -7.69 3.08
C LEU A 257 5.18 -8.88 3.93
#